data_AF-A0A0W0Z022-F1
#
_entry.id   AF-A0A0W0Z022-F1
#
_cell.length_a   1.000
_cell.length_b   1.000
_cell.length_c   1.000
_cell.angle_alpha   90.00
_cell.angle_beta   90.00
_cell.angle_gamma   90.00
#
_symmetry.space_group_name_H-M   'P 1'
#
loop_
_entity.id
_entity.type
_entity.pdbx_description
1 polymer ?
#
loop_
_entity_poly.entity_id
_entity_poly.type
_entity_poly.pdbx_seq_one_letter_code
_entity_poly.pdbx_strand_id
1 'polypeptide(L)'
;MRLLAELNDEQVPIERVEEIILQIPKLSYRILRLANSASRYMGRKIDSLMDAITQLGLIQIRNWLSLLLLASMDDVVPDLLERTLIRAKMCEYLSRADGKSNPHQAYTVGILSTLDGILNEPMESLLAKIQLSEALNEALLNHNGELGKILKFTIDYEQANFNKLENAPINQEDFTRSYLQGIEHANNVISIINK
;
A
#
# COMPACT_ATOMS: atom_id res chain seq x y z
N MET A 1 3.66 -16.26 13.94
CA MET A 1 2.85 -17.50 13.73
C MET A 1 1.35 -17.24 13.63
N ARG A 2 0.80 -16.16 14.22
CA ARG A 2 -0.64 -15.82 14.15
C ARG A 2 -1.15 -15.35 12.79
N LEU A 3 -0.36 -14.60 12.03
CA LEU A 3 -0.70 -14.19 10.67
C LEU A 3 -1.06 -15.38 9.76
N LEU A 4 -0.27 -16.47 9.84
CA LEU A 4 -0.57 -17.71 9.12
C LEU A 4 -1.86 -18.38 9.60
N ALA A 5 -2.16 -18.32 10.90
CA ALA A 5 -3.37 -18.91 11.46
C ALA A 5 -4.63 -18.12 11.07
N GLU A 6 -4.57 -16.78 11.10
CA GLU A 6 -5.67 -15.89 10.72
C GLU A 6 -5.92 -15.91 9.21
N LEU A 7 -4.85 -16.02 8.40
CA LEU A 7 -4.97 -16.20 6.96
C LEU A 7 -5.49 -17.58 6.57
N ASN A 8 -5.18 -18.63 7.34
CA ASN A 8 -5.69 -19.98 7.09
C ASN A 8 -7.13 -20.19 7.57
N ASP A 9 -7.73 -19.24 8.29
CA ASP A 9 -9.15 -19.27 8.61
C ASP A 9 -9.97 -19.08 7.33
N GLU A 10 -10.77 -20.07 6.96
CA GLU A 10 -11.58 -20.02 5.75
C GLU A 10 -12.66 -18.94 5.79
N GLN A 11 -13.06 -18.49 6.99
CA GLN A 11 -14.13 -17.52 7.21
C GLN A 11 -13.65 -16.07 7.32
N VAL A 12 -12.34 -15.83 7.25
CA VAL A 12 -11.79 -14.46 7.34
C VAL A 12 -12.31 -13.59 6.16
N PRO A 13 -12.84 -12.39 6.43
CA PRO A 13 -13.26 -11.47 5.37
C PRO A 13 -12.11 -11.07 4.44
N ILE A 14 -12.41 -10.80 3.17
CA ILE A 14 -11.39 -10.44 2.17
C ILE A 14 -10.69 -9.13 2.53
N GLU A 15 -11.41 -8.19 3.14
CA GLU A 15 -10.91 -6.92 3.64
C GLU A 15 -9.86 -7.15 4.74
N ARG A 16 -10.10 -8.13 5.61
CA ARG A 16 -9.16 -8.48 6.68
C ARG A 16 -7.89 -9.13 6.12
N VAL A 17 -8.02 -9.92 5.07
CA VAL A 17 -6.87 -10.50 4.35
C VAL A 17 -6.07 -9.43 3.62
N GLU A 18 -6.75 -8.47 3.00
CA GLU A 18 -6.12 -7.29 2.41
C GLU A 18 -5.35 -6.51 3.48
N GLU A 19 -5.99 -6.16 4.59
CA GLU A 19 -5.36 -5.46 5.73
C GLU A 19 -4.10 -6.15 6.21
N ILE A 20 -4.09 -7.49 6.24
CA ILE A 20 -2.94 -8.31 6.64
C ILE A 20 -1.81 -8.26 5.59
N ILE A 21 -2.14 -8.38 4.32
CA ILE A 21 -1.15 -8.42 3.23
C ILE A 21 -0.51 -7.05 3.02
N LEU A 22 -1.28 -5.98 3.19
CA LEU A 22 -0.81 -4.59 3.12
C LEU A 22 0.28 -4.29 4.14
N GLN A 23 0.35 -5.07 5.22
CA GLN A 23 1.39 -4.96 6.25
C GLN A 23 2.76 -5.44 5.78
N ILE A 24 2.83 -6.10 4.63
CA ILE A 24 4.06 -6.68 4.10
C ILE A 24 4.25 -6.13 2.68
N PRO A 25 4.94 -4.99 2.50
CA PRO A 25 5.07 -4.34 1.18
C PRO A 25 5.64 -5.27 0.11
N LYS A 26 6.64 -6.10 0.47
CA LYS A 26 7.22 -7.13 -0.40
C LYS A 26 6.18 -8.15 -0.88
N LEU A 27 5.21 -8.49 -0.03
CA LEU A 27 4.14 -9.42 -0.36
C LEU A 27 3.06 -8.74 -1.21
N SER A 28 2.65 -7.53 -0.85
CA SER A 28 1.74 -6.70 -1.66
C SER A 28 2.25 -6.55 -3.09
N TYR A 29 3.54 -6.24 -3.25
CA TYR A 29 4.25 -6.21 -4.53
C TYR A 29 4.15 -7.54 -5.29
N ARG A 30 4.46 -8.67 -4.64
CA ARG A 30 4.46 -10.00 -5.28
C ARG A 30 3.05 -10.41 -5.73
N ILE A 31 2.03 -10.10 -4.93
CA ILE A 31 0.62 -10.40 -5.25
C ILE A 31 0.16 -9.55 -6.44
N LEU A 32 0.41 -8.24 -6.43
CA LEU A 32 0.10 -7.35 -7.55
C LEU A 32 0.79 -7.80 -8.84
N ARG A 33 2.07 -8.18 -8.77
CA ARG A 33 2.84 -8.69 -9.91
C ARG A 33 2.25 -10.00 -10.44
N LEU A 34 1.88 -10.93 -9.57
CA LEU A 34 1.28 -12.20 -9.95
C LEU A 34 -0.07 -11.98 -10.63
N ALA A 35 -0.92 -11.14 -10.03
CA ALA A 35 -2.25 -10.85 -10.52
C ALA A 35 -2.20 -10.14 -11.89
N ASN A 36 -1.29 -9.18 -12.08
CA ASN A 36 -1.07 -8.56 -13.39
C ASN A 36 -0.46 -9.52 -14.41
N SER A 37 0.41 -10.44 -14.00
CA SER A 37 0.91 -11.50 -14.90
C SER A 37 -0.21 -12.42 -15.39
N ALA A 38 -1.18 -12.76 -14.54
CA ALA A 38 -2.35 -13.56 -14.91
C ALA A 38 -3.35 -12.76 -15.77
N SER A 39 -3.53 -11.47 -15.47
CA SER A 39 -4.45 -10.55 -16.18
C SER A 39 -3.99 -10.16 -17.57
N ARG A 40 -2.71 -10.40 -17.91
CA ARG A 40 -2.12 -9.96 -19.18
C ARG A 40 -2.90 -10.44 -20.40
N TYR A 41 -3.48 -11.64 -20.34
CA TYR A 41 -4.30 -12.20 -21.42
C TYR A 41 -5.70 -11.56 -21.53
N MET A 42 -6.16 -10.86 -20.49
CA MET A 42 -7.48 -10.21 -20.43
C MET A 42 -7.41 -8.70 -20.70
N GLY A 43 -6.22 -8.13 -20.92
CA GLY A 43 -6.03 -6.70 -21.22
C GLY A 43 -6.37 -5.74 -20.06
N ARG A 44 -6.64 -6.26 -18.86
CA ARG A 44 -6.96 -5.46 -17.67
C ARG A 44 -5.72 -5.31 -16.78
N LYS A 45 -5.45 -4.08 -16.32
CA LYS A 45 -4.44 -3.80 -15.29
C LYS A 45 -5.08 -3.82 -13.91
N ILE A 46 -4.40 -4.44 -12.96
CA ILE A 46 -4.80 -4.46 -11.56
C ILE A 46 -3.96 -3.44 -10.80
N ASP A 47 -4.65 -2.43 -10.26
CA ASP A 47 -4.03 -1.26 -9.64
C ASP A 47 -4.24 -1.18 -8.13
N SER A 48 -5.03 -2.08 -7.55
CA SER A 48 -5.24 -2.16 -6.09
C SER A 48 -5.01 -3.56 -5.57
N LEU A 49 -4.57 -3.66 -4.32
CA LEU A 49 -4.42 -4.97 -3.70
C LEU A 49 -5.77 -5.68 -3.54
N MET A 50 -6.83 -4.97 -3.16
CA MET A 50 -8.19 -5.53 -3.12
C MET A 50 -8.58 -6.20 -4.45
N ASP A 51 -8.36 -5.52 -5.58
CA ASP A 51 -8.66 -6.08 -6.91
C ASP A 51 -7.79 -7.32 -7.20
N ALA A 52 -6.51 -7.28 -6.81
CA ALA A 52 -5.61 -8.43 -6.95
C ALA A 52 -6.08 -9.63 -6.14
N ILE A 53 -6.55 -9.39 -4.90
CA ILE A 53 -7.06 -10.43 -4.01
C ILE A 53 -8.35 -11.02 -4.55
N THR A 54 -9.26 -10.16 -4.99
CA THR A 54 -10.53 -10.56 -5.61
C THR A 54 -10.30 -11.40 -6.86
N GLN A 55 -9.32 -11.03 -7.68
CA GLN A 55 -9.04 -11.74 -8.93
C GLN A 55 -8.31 -13.07 -8.74
N LEU A 56 -7.28 -13.10 -7.89
CA LEU A 56 -6.53 -14.35 -7.62
C LEU A 56 -7.34 -15.34 -6.79
N GLY A 57 -8.26 -14.82 -5.98
CA GLY A 57 -9.01 -15.59 -5.00
C GLY A 57 -8.20 -15.87 -3.74
N LEU A 58 -8.89 -15.87 -2.61
CA LEU A 58 -8.30 -16.06 -1.28
C LEU A 58 -7.50 -17.37 -1.15
N ILE A 59 -7.93 -18.45 -1.80
CA ILE A 59 -7.26 -19.76 -1.74
C ILE A 59 -5.85 -19.69 -2.35
N GLN A 60 -5.68 -19.03 -3.49
CA GLN A 60 -4.36 -18.90 -4.12
C GLN A 60 -3.46 -18.02 -3.25
N ILE A 61 -4.00 -16.92 -2.73
CA ILE A 61 -3.25 -15.99 -1.88
C ILE A 61 -2.79 -16.63 -0.57
N ARG A 62 -3.61 -17.48 0.06
CA ARG A 62 -3.24 -18.25 1.26
C ARG A 62 -2.08 -19.22 0.99
N ASN A 63 -2.13 -19.93 -0.15
CA ASN A 63 -1.07 -20.85 -0.56
C ASN A 63 0.26 -20.12 -0.82
N TRP A 64 0.19 -18.91 -1.38
CA TRP A 64 1.37 -18.08 -1.61
C TRP A 64 1.87 -17.37 -0.33
N LEU A 65 0.99 -16.86 0.52
CA LEU A 65 1.32 -16.21 1.80
C LEU A 65 2.16 -17.11 2.70
N SER A 66 1.81 -18.39 2.76
CA SER A 66 2.57 -19.39 3.51
C SER A 66 4.00 -19.57 3.01
N LEU A 67 4.21 -19.54 1.68
CA LEU A 67 5.53 -19.61 1.04
C LEU A 67 6.30 -18.28 1.12
N LEU A 68 5.60 -17.15 1.14
CA LEU A 68 6.16 -15.80 1.07
C LEU A 68 6.58 -15.27 2.45
N LEU A 69 5.84 -15.61 3.49
CA LEU A 69 6.18 -15.33 4.89
C LEU A 69 7.45 -16.07 5.33
N LEU A 70 7.70 -17.27 4.80
CA LEU A 70 8.96 -17.99 4.99
C LEU A 70 10.17 -17.32 4.31
N ALA A 71 9.93 -16.39 3.39
CA ALA A 71 10.96 -15.72 2.57
C ALA A 71 11.07 -14.20 2.86
N SER A 72 10.40 -13.69 3.90
CA SER A 72 10.31 -12.26 4.22
C SER A 72 10.58 -11.92 5.69
N MET A 73 11.16 -12.82 6.48
CA MET A 73 11.46 -12.56 7.89
C MET A 73 12.81 -11.90 8.16
N ASP A 74 13.66 -11.76 7.14
CA ASP A 74 14.91 -11.03 7.25
C ASP A 74 14.81 -9.74 6.41
N ASP A 75 15.11 -8.58 7.02
CA ASP A 75 15.33 -7.26 6.39
C ASP A 75 14.14 -6.31 6.15
N VAL A 76 13.23 -6.12 7.11
CA VAL A 76 12.42 -4.88 7.16
C VAL A 76 12.76 -4.07 8.40
N VAL A 77 13.35 -2.88 8.20
CA VAL A 77 13.62 -1.93 9.28
C VAL A 77 12.28 -1.48 9.88
N PRO A 78 12.03 -1.68 11.19
CA PRO A 78 10.73 -1.40 11.82
C PRO A 78 10.20 0.03 11.57
N ASP A 79 11.09 1.02 11.60
CA ASP A 79 10.78 2.44 11.33
C ASP A 79 10.28 2.68 9.89
N LEU A 80 10.86 1.96 8.92
CA LEU A 80 10.44 2.08 7.52
C LEU A 80 9.06 1.47 7.30
N LEU A 81 8.75 0.36 7.99
CA LEU A 81 7.43 -0.26 7.93
C LEU A 81 6.36 0.63 8.54
N GLU A 82 6.61 1.17 9.74
CA GLU A 82 5.70 2.10 10.41
C GLU A 82 5.37 3.30 9.52
N ARG A 83 6.41 3.96 8.97
CA ARG A 83 6.23 5.09 8.06
C ARG A 83 5.42 4.71 6.81
N THR A 84 5.66 3.53 6.25
CA THR A 84 4.91 3.05 5.07
C THR A 84 3.42 2.89 5.37
N LEU A 85 3.08 2.36 6.54
CA LEU A 85 1.69 2.15 6.97
C LEU A 85 0.97 3.46 7.27
N ILE A 86 1.65 4.39 7.95
CA ILE A 86 1.12 5.74 8.20
C ILE A 86 0.83 6.42 6.86
N ARG A 87 1.79 6.41 5.94
CA ARG A 87 1.67 7.05 4.63
C ARG A 87 0.53 6.48 3.80
N ALA A 88 0.40 5.16 3.75
CA ALA A 88 -0.69 4.49 3.05
C ALA A 88 -2.06 4.92 3.59
N LYS A 89 -2.19 4.95 4.92
CA LYS A 89 -3.45 5.35 5.55
C LYS A 89 -3.77 6.82 5.33
N MET A 90 -2.76 7.69 5.37
CA MET A 90 -2.92 9.09 5.03
C MET A 90 -3.39 9.27 3.59
N CYS A 91 -2.76 8.59 2.62
CA CYS A 91 -3.15 8.67 1.22
C CYS A 91 -4.61 8.25 1.01
N GLU A 92 -5.04 7.14 1.62
CA GLU A 92 -6.43 6.70 1.60
C GLU A 92 -7.37 7.77 2.18
N TYR A 93 -7.04 8.34 3.35
CA TYR A 93 -7.89 9.33 3.99
C TYR A 93 -8.00 10.62 3.17
N LEU A 94 -6.86 11.16 2.74
CA LEU A 94 -6.78 12.41 1.97
C LEU A 94 -7.47 12.27 0.61
N SER A 95 -7.43 11.08 -0.01
CA SER A 95 -8.17 10.84 -1.25
C SER A 95 -9.70 10.91 -1.07
N ARG A 96 -10.21 10.53 0.11
CA ARG A 96 -11.63 10.69 0.46
C ARG A 96 -11.97 12.15 0.70
N ALA A 97 -11.07 12.90 1.33
CA ALA A 97 -11.26 14.33 1.59
C ALA A 97 -11.28 15.15 0.29
N ASP A 98 -10.37 14.89 -0.65
CA ASP A 98 -10.34 15.57 -1.95
C ASP A 98 -11.43 15.07 -2.92
N GLY A 99 -11.88 13.81 -2.76
CA GLY A 99 -13.00 13.23 -3.51
C GLY A 99 -12.70 12.92 -4.99
N LYS A 100 -11.46 13.13 -5.46
CA LYS A 100 -11.08 12.96 -6.87
C LYS A 100 -10.39 11.63 -7.18
N SER A 101 -9.82 10.98 -6.16
CA SER A 101 -9.03 9.74 -6.32
C SER A 101 -9.73 8.56 -5.68
N ASN A 102 -9.51 7.36 -6.21
CA ASN A 102 -9.98 6.13 -5.59
C ASN A 102 -9.17 5.82 -4.31
N PRO A 103 -9.81 5.63 -3.14
CA PRO A 103 -9.10 5.40 -1.89
C PRO A 103 -8.24 4.14 -1.83
N HIS A 104 -8.64 3.05 -2.49
CA HIS A 104 -7.85 1.82 -2.54
C HIS A 104 -6.59 1.99 -3.39
N GLN A 105 -6.68 2.73 -4.50
CA GLN A 105 -5.50 3.08 -5.30
C GLN A 105 -4.57 4.03 -4.54
N ALA A 106 -5.12 5.02 -3.82
CA ALA A 106 -4.34 5.94 -3.00
C ALA A 106 -3.60 5.21 -1.86
N TYR A 107 -4.26 4.26 -1.19
CA TYR A 107 -3.63 3.39 -0.21
C TYR A 107 -2.46 2.60 -0.83
N THR A 108 -2.71 1.99 -2.00
CA THR A 108 -1.69 1.19 -2.74
C THR A 108 -0.47 2.05 -3.10
N VAL A 109 -0.68 3.27 -3.60
CA VAL A 109 0.40 4.22 -3.87
C VAL A 109 1.21 4.53 -2.61
N GLY A 110 0.56 4.76 -1.46
CA GLY A 110 1.27 4.99 -0.20
C GLY A 110 2.12 3.78 0.24
N ILE A 111 1.61 2.55 0.11
CA ILE A 111 2.37 1.32 0.41
C ILE A 111 3.59 1.17 -0.52
N LEU A 112 3.41 1.39 -1.82
CA LEU A 112 4.48 1.18 -2.80
C LEU A 112 5.52 2.31 -2.78
N SER A 113 5.21 3.47 -2.19
CA SER A 113 6.10 4.64 -2.17
C SER A 113 7.42 4.48 -1.39
N THR A 114 7.58 3.39 -0.64
CA THR A 114 8.80 3.05 0.12
C THR A 114 9.45 1.76 -0.37
N LEU A 115 8.91 1.16 -1.44
CA LEU A 115 9.27 -0.18 -1.88
C LEU A 115 10.73 -0.27 -2.35
N ASP A 116 11.25 0.81 -2.94
CA ASP A 116 12.64 0.95 -3.36
C ASP A 116 13.61 0.82 -2.18
N GLY A 117 13.30 1.48 -1.05
CA GLY A 117 14.05 1.37 0.19
C GLY A 117 13.92 -0.02 0.86
N ILE A 118 12.77 -0.69 0.70
CA ILE A 118 12.53 -2.02 1.27
C ILE A 118 13.23 -3.13 0.46
N LEU A 119 13.25 -3.01 -0.87
CA LEU A 119 13.83 -4.04 -1.75
C LEU A 119 15.26 -3.70 -2.19
N ASN A 120 15.77 -2.53 -1.81
CA ASN A 120 17.06 -2.01 -2.21
C ASN A 120 17.24 -2.06 -3.75
N GLU A 121 16.21 -1.64 -4.47
CA GLU A 121 16.14 -1.64 -5.93
C GLU A 121 15.47 -0.34 -6.42
N PRO A 122 15.92 0.28 -7.53
CA PRO A 122 15.27 1.48 -8.08
C PRO A 122 13.77 1.28 -8.36
N MET A 123 12.97 2.28 -8.03
CA MET A 123 11.51 2.26 -8.18
C MET A 123 11.09 1.95 -9.63
N GLU A 124 11.78 2.51 -10.62
CA GLU A 124 11.50 2.30 -12.04
C GLU A 124 11.60 0.82 -12.42
N SER A 125 12.64 0.13 -11.91
CA SER A 125 12.86 -1.30 -12.17
C SER A 125 11.77 -2.16 -11.52
N LEU A 126 11.35 -1.78 -10.32
CA LEU A 126 10.26 -2.45 -9.60
C LEU A 126 8.94 -2.30 -10.36
N LEU A 127 8.57 -1.09 -10.78
CA LEU A 127 7.32 -0.83 -11.49
C LEU A 127 7.25 -1.50 -12.87
N ALA A 128 8.36 -1.57 -13.59
CA ALA A 128 8.46 -2.31 -14.85
C ALA A 128 8.12 -3.80 -14.70
N LYS A 129 8.37 -4.38 -13.51
CA LYS A 129 8.06 -5.79 -13.20
C LYS A 129 6.61 -6.02 -12.78
N ILE A 130 5.94 -5.05 -12.14
CA ILE A 130 4.53 -5.18 -11.69
C ILE A 130 3.55 -4.91 -12.83
N GLN A 131 3.87 -3.96 -13.71
CA GLN A 131 3.00 -3.51 -14.82
C GLN A 131 1.70 -2.82 -14.37
N LEU A 132 1.78 -1.89 -13.42
CA LEU A 132 0.64 -1.05 -13.00
C LEU A 132 0.15 -0.12 -14.13
N SER A 133 -1.01 0.52 -13.93
CA SER A 133 -1.48 1.57 -14.82
C SER A 133 -0.55 2.78 -14.84
N GLU A 134 -0.64 3.54 -15.93
CA GLU A 134 0.18 4.75 -16.12
C GLU A 134 -0.06 5.77 -15.01
N ALA A 135 -1.30 5.90 -14.55
CA ALA A 135 -1.66 6.79 -13.44
C ALA A 135 -0.90 6.45 -12.14
N LEU A 136 -0.76 5.16 -11.80
CA LEU A 136 0.00 4.74 -10.61
C LEU A 136 1.50 4.88 -10.82
N ASN A 137 2.01 4.57 -12.01
CA ASN A 137 3.43 4.77 -12.32
C ASN A 137 3.82 6.25 -12.23
N GLU A 138 3.02 7.15 -12.81
CA GLU A 138 3.23 8.60 -12.73
C GLU A 138 3.13 9.13 -11.29
N ALA A 139 2.21 8.58 -10.49
CA ALA A 139 2.09 8.96 -9.08
C ALA A 139 3.32 8.56 -8.26
N LEU A 140 3.87 7.36 -8.49
CA LEU A 140 5.00 6.81 -7.74
C LEU A 140 6.35 7.35 -8.19
N LEU A 141 6.54 7.60 -9.49
CA LEU A 141 7.80 8.08 -10.05
C LEU A 141 7.91 9.60 -10.02
N ASN A 142 6.85 10.29 -10.43
CA ASN A 142 6.90 11.72 -10.72
C ASN A 142 6.00 12.54 -9.78
N HIS A 143 5.24 11.89 -8.90
CA HIS A 143 4.20 12.53 -8.08
C HIS A 143 3.16 13.30 -8.91
N ASN A 144 2.87 12.79 -10.11
CA ASN A 144 1.93 13.40 -11.05
C ASN A 144 0.53 12.79 -10.95
N GLY A 145 -0.46 13.55 -11.45
CA GLY A 145 -1.88 13.16 -11.38
C GLY A 145 -2.47 13.24 -9.98
N GLU A 146 -3.74 12.87 -9.84
CA GLU A 146 -4.46 13.03 -8.56
C GLU A 146 -3.85 12.14 -7.46
N LEU A 147 -3.49 10.89 -7.77
CA LEU A 147 -2.81 10.00 -6.84
C LEU A 147 -1.40 10.51 -6.45
N GLY A 148 -0.67 11.08 -7.41
CA GLY A 148 0.65 11.65 -7.16
C GLY A 148 0.62 12.88 -6.27
N LYS A 149 -0.39 13.75 -6.44
CA LYS A 149 -0.62 14.90 -5.55
C LYS A 149 -0.92 14.45 -4.12
N ILE A 150 -1.79 13.46 -3.94
CA ILE A 150 -2.10 12.90 -2.61
C ILE A 150 -0.84 12.33 -1.94
N LEU A 151 -0.03 11.57 -2.68
CA LEU A 151 1.24 11.07 -2.17
C LEU A 151 2.19 12.22 -1.80
N LYS A 152 2.27 13.24 -2.66
CA LYS A 152 3.12 14.41 -2.43
C LYS A 152 2.72 15.20 -1.19
N PHE A 153 1.43 15.43 -0.99
CA PHE A 153 0.93 16.11 0.20
C PHE A 153 1.25 15.32 1.47
N THR A 154 1.09 14.00 1.41
CA THR A 154 1.44 13.11 2.52
C THR A 154 2.93 13.22 2.87
N ILE A 155 3.82 13.14 1.88
CA ILE A 155 5.27 13.28 2.06
C ILE A 155 5.63 14.67 2.62
N ASP A 156 5.01 15.73 2.11
CA ASP A 156 5.25 17.09 2.61
C ASP A 156 4.80 17.26 4.07
N TYR A 157 3.68 16.64 4.45
CA TYR A 157 3.22 16.64 5.83
C TYR A 157 4.20 15.90 6.76
N GLU A 158 4.64 14.70 6.37
CA GLU A 158 5.62 13.90 7.14
C GLU A 158 6.95 14.64 7.32
N GLN A 159 7.37 15.42 6.32
CA GLN A 159 8.61 16.20 6.34
C GLN A 159 8.45 17.60 6.99
N ALA A 160 7.27 17.91 7.55
CA ALA A 160 6.93 19.22 8.08
C ALA A 160 7.09 20.39 7.08
N ASN A 161 6.97 20.12 5.78
CA ASN A 161 6.95 21.11 4.71
C ASN A 161 5.55 21.77 4.59
N PHE A 162 5.00 22.27 5.69
CA PHE A 162 3.61 22.76 5.75
C PHE A 162 3.33 23.94 4.81
N ASN A 163 4.34 24.75 4.50
CA ASN A 163 4.27 25.82 3.51
C ASN A 163 3.88 25.32 2.11
N LYS A 164 4.24 24.08 1.75
CA LYS A 164 3.84 23.46 0.47
C LYS A 164 2.38 23.00 0.47
N LEU A 165 1.76 22.89 1.65
CA LEU A 165 0.37 22.44 1.83
C LEU A 165 -0.65 23.59 1.87
N GLU A 166 -0.20 24.85 1.99
CA GLU A 166 -1.10 26.03 2.09
C GLU A 166 -2.09 26.15 0.93
N ASN A 167 -1.68 25.70 -0.28
CA ASN A 167 -2.51 25.74 -1.48
C ASN A 167 -3.16 24.38 -1.81
N ALA A 168 -3.05 23.39 -0.93
CA ALA A 168 -3.71 22.11 -1.14
C ALA A 168 -5.24 22.29 -1.04
N PRO A 169 -6.03 21.61 -1.89
CA PRO A 169 -7.49 21.64 -1.81
C PRO A 169 -8.04 20.79 -0.64
N ILE A 170 -7.26 20.66 0.44
CA ILE A 170 -7.54 19.83 1.61
C ILE A 170 -7.32 20.68 2.86
N ASN A 171 -8.22 20.61 3.82
CA ASN A 171 -8.12 21.41 5.04
C ASN A 171 -6.99 20.89 5.95
N GLN A 172 -6.41 21.80 6.74
CA GLN A 172 -5.34 21.44 7.69
C GLN A 172 -5.80 20.38 8.71
N GLU A 173 -7.07 20.41 9.14
CA GLU A 173 -7.63 19.41 10.05
C GLU A 173 -7.63 18.01 9.44
N ASP A 174 -7.89 17.87 8.14
CA ASP A 174 -7.87 16.57 7.45
C ASP A 174 -6.46 15.99 7.39
N PHE A 175 -5.44 16.83 7.20
CA PHE A 175 -4.05 16.40 7.29
C PHE A 175 -3.71 15.86 8.67
N THR A 176 -4.00 16.60 9.72
CA THR A 176 -3.73 16.15 11.10
C THR A 176 -4.50 14.89 11.45
N ARG A 177 -5.79 14.82 11.09
CA ARG A 177 -6.62 13.64 11.34
C ARG A 177 -6.09 12.43 10.58
N SER A 178 -5.73 12.59 9.31
CA SER A 178 -5.19 11.51 8.49
C SER A 178 -3.90 10.92 9.09
N TYR A 179 -3.02 11.77 9.63
CA TYR A 179 -1.78 11.34 10.28
C TYR A 179 -2.04 10.58 11.58
N LEU A 180 -2.93 11.09 12.44
CA LEU A 180 -3.30 10.40 13.69
C LEU A 180 -3.95 9.03 13.41
N GLN A 181 -4.84 8.95 12.42
CA GLN A 181 -5.39 7.67 11.97
C GLN A 181 -4.34 6.74 11.39
N GLY A 182 -3.33 7.30 10.69
CA GLY A 182 -2.19 6.53 10.20
C GLY A 182 -1.36 5.92 11.33
N ILE A 183 -1.08 6.69 12.39
CA ILE A 183 -0.36 6.18 13.57
C ILE A 183 -1.16 5.08 14.27
N GLU A 184 -2.46 5.30 14.49
CA GLU A 184 -3.33 4.29 15.12
C GLU A 184 -3.35 3.00 14.28
N HIS A 185 -3.51 3.12 12.97
CA HIS A 185 -3.48 2.01 12.03
C HIS A 185 -2.14 1.26 12.09
N ALA A 186 -1.01 1.98 12.00
CA ALA A 186 0.32 1.40 12.05
C ALA A 186 0.57 0.66 13.38
N ASN A 187 0.19 1.26 14.52
CA ASN A 187 0.32 0.63 15.82
C ASN A 187 -0.52 -0.66 15.94
N ASN A 188 -1.77 -0.62 15.48
CA ASN A 188 -2.64 -1.80 15.47
C ASN A 188 -2.02 -2.93 14.64
N VAL A 189 -1.53 -2.60 13.44
CA VAL A 189 -0.85 -3.54 12.54
C VAL A 189 0.42 -4.12 13.18
N ILE A 190 1.32 -3.27 13.67
CA ILE A 190 2.61 -3.70 14.26
C ILE A 190 2.38 -4.57 15.51
N SER A 191 1.35 -4.28 16.30
CA SER A 191 1.00 -5.06 17.48
C SER A 191 0.57 -6.50 17.15
N ILE A 192 0.00 -6.73 15.96
CA ILE A 192 -0.38 -8.06 15.47
C ILE A 192 0.86 -8.85 15.02
N ILE A 193 1.82 -8.17 14.39
CA ILE A 193 3.05 -8.80 13.89
C ILE A 193 3.95 -9.27 15.04
N ASN A 194 4.04 -8.48 16.12
CA ASN A 194 4.91 -8.75 17.27
C ASN A 194 4.30 -9.73 18.31
N LYS A 195 3.09 -10.26 18.08
CA LYS A 195 2.40 -11.22 18.97
C LYS A 195 2.27 -12.62 18.37
#